data_AF-A0A1H0GKR2-F1
#
_entry.id   AF-A0A1H0GKR2-F1
#
_cell.length_a   1.000
_cell.length_b   1.000
_cell.length_c   1.000
_cell.angle_alpha   90.00
_cell.angle_beta   90.00
_cell.angle_gamma   90.00
#
_symmetry.space_group_name_H-M   'P 1'
#
loop_
_entity.id
_entity.type
_entity.pdbx_description
1 polymer ?
#
loop_
_entity_poly.entity_id
_entity_poly.type
_entity_poly.pdbx_seq_one_letter_code
_entity_poly.pdbx_strand_id
1 'polypeptide(L)'
;MKRSEVSVLYEQAIEIRVEFPVSVLCEYNGPSNLDVTWDDNVMYLIDDALHSAGAYIKNRTLEVYPLPEKNDEVQRYQLTLIIKPPGLDLYCIAEGLIKENFQKGLCIKLKSEYHGFEVVYEDIR
;
A
#
# COMPACT_ATOMS: atom_id res chain seq x y z
N MET A 1 -1.51 27.82 -31.50
CA MET A 1 -0.60 27.23 -30.49
C MET A 1 -0.24 25.82 -30.93
N LYS A 2 1.03 25.51 -31.15
CA LYS A 2 1.48 24.12 -31.33
C LYS A 2 1.51 23.47 -29.94
N ARG A 3 0.71 22.42 -29.73
CA ARG A 3 0.89 21.50 -28.61
C ARG A 3 2.01 20.54 -29.00
N SER A 4 3.07 20.55 -28.22
CA SER A 4 4.12 19.53 -28.30
C SER A 4 3.63 18.33 -27.49
N GLU A 5 3.43 17.19 -28.15
CA GLU A 5 3.21 15.92 -27.47
C GLU A 5 4.57 15.33 -27.05
N VAL A 6 4.65 14.91 -25.79
CA VAL A 6 5.81 14.18 -25.24
C VAL A 6 5.48 12.69 -25.28
N SER A 7 6.34 11.91 -25.91
CA SER A 7 6.23 10.46 -26.03
C SER A 7 6.38 9.77 -24.68
N VAL A 8 5.34 9.02 -24.26
CA VAL A 8 5.37 8.09 -23.12
C VAL A 8 5.94 6.75 -23.60
N LEU A 9 7.11 6.35 -23.11
CA LEU A 9 7.78 5.10 -23.50
C LEU A 9 7.45 3.97 -22.50
N TYR A 10 6.14 3.65 -22.39
CA TYR A 10 5.44 2.65 -21.56
C TYR A 10 5.40 2.87 -20.03
N GLU A 11 4.27 3.45 -19.58
CA GLU A 11 3.76 3.33 -18.20
C GLU A 11 3.08 1.96 -18.04
N GLN A 12 3.27 1.30 -16.90
CA GLN A 12 2.60 0.04 -16.57
C GLN A 12 1.68 0.23 -15.37
N ALA A 13 0.50 -0.40 -15.43
CA ALA A 13 -0.38 -0.50 -14.28
C ALA A 13 -0.07 -1.80 -13.52
N ILE A 14 0.12 -1.70 -12.21
CA ILE A 14 0.22 -2.87 -11.33
C ILE A 14 -0.81 -2.76 -10.21
N GLU A 15 -1.27 -3.90 -9.70
CA GLU A 15 -2.14 -3.94 -8.53
C GLU A 15 -1.36 -4.47 -7.32
N ILE A 16 -1.42 -3.75 -6.21
CA ILE A 16 -0.85 -4.18 -4.94
C ILE A 16 -1.91 -4.17 -3.84
N ARG A 17 -1.61 -4.88 -2.74
CA ARG A 17 -2.32 -4.78 -1.48
C ARG A 17 -1.33 -4.44 -0.39
N VAL A 18 -1.67 -3.44 0.43
CA VAL A 18 -1.01 -3.17 1.70
C VAL A 18 -1.99 -3.56 2.79
N GLU A 19 -1.59 -4.43 3.69
CA GLU A 19 -2.47 -5.06 4.68
C GLU A 19 -1.90 -4.92 6.09
N PHE A 20 -2.78 -4.69 7.05
CA PHE A 20 -2.48 -4.66 8.47
C PHE A 20 -3.56 -5.39 9.27
N PRO A 21 -3.20 -6.17 10.32
CA PRO A 21 -4.15 -6.59 11.34
C PRO A 21 -4.73 -5.36 12.05
N VAL A 22 -6.05 -5.30 12.19
CA VAL A 22 -6.74 -4.19 12.87
C VAL A 22 -6.29 -4.10 14.32
N SER A 23 -6.12 -5.24 15.01
CA SER A 23 -5.57 -5.28 16.37
C SER A 23 -4.22 -4.56 16.51
N VAL A 24 -3.35 -4.66 15.50
CA VAL A 24 -2.05 -3.99 15.49
C VAL A 24 -2.20 -2.50 15.27
N LEU A 25 -3.09 -2.09 14.35
CA LEU A 25 -3.40 -0.66 14.18
C LEU A 25 -3.95 -0.04 15.48
N CYS A 26 -4.79 -0.77 16.22
CA CYS A 26 -5.31 -0.37 17.53
C CYS A 26 -4.21 -0.09 18.57
N GLU A 27 -3.10 -0.83 18.54
CA GLU A 27 -2.00 -0.63 19.48
C GLU A 27 -1.30 0.74 19.30
N TYR A 28 -1.26 1.28 18.08
CA TYR A 28 -0.54 2.52 17.80
C TYR A 28 -1.22 3.79 18.34
N ASN A 29 -2.55 3.82 18.42
CA ASN A 29 -3.29 5.06 18.75
C ASN A 29 -4.42 4.86 19.78
N GLY A 30 -4.62 3.64 20.29
CA GLY A 30 -5.73 3.31 21.17
C GLY A 30 -7.10 3.32 20.46
N PRO A 31 -8.15 2.82 21.12
CA PRO A 31 -9.42 2.44 20.48
C PRO A 31 -10.37 3.61 20.16
N SER A 32 -9.92 4.87 20.20
CA SER A 32 -10.83 6.03 20.17
C SER A 32 -10.80 6.86 18.89
N ASN A 33 -9.90 6.57 17.93
CA ASN A 33 -9.73 7.33 16.68
C ASN A 33 -9.54 6.42 15.44
N LEU A 34 -10.20 5.25 15.44
CA LEU A 34 -9.95 4.15 14.50
C LEU A 34 -10.17 4.49 13.01
N ASP A 35 -11.30 5.13 12.66
CA ASP A 35 -11.76 5.08 11.26
C ASP A 35 -11.24 6.18 10.33
N VAL A 36 -10.91 7.37 10.85
CA VAL A 36 -10.55 8.52 9.99
C VAL A 36 -9.05 8.80 10.00
N THR A 37 -8.37 8.54 11.11
CA THR A 37 -6.99 8.99 11.28
C THR A 37 -5.97 7.99 10.73
N TRP A 38 -6.30 6.69 10.65
CA TRP A 38 -5.37 5.68 10.13
C TRP A 38 -5.38 5.58 8.61
N ASP A 39 -6.56 5.60 7.99
CA ASP A 39 -6.64 5.62 6.51
C ASP A 39 -5.86 6.81 5.98
N ASP A 40 -6.13 8.02 6.50
CA ASP A 40 -5.44 9.23 6.05
C ASP A 40 -3.93 9.18 6.32
N ASN A 41 -3.48 8.73 7.51
CA ASN A 41 -2.05 8.68 7.82
C ASN A 41 -1.31 7.61 7.02
N VAL A 42 -1.80 6.36 7.01
CA VAL A 42 -1.14 5.26 6.29
C VAL A 42 -1.16 5.54 4.79
N MET A 43 -2.28 6.02 4.25
CA MET A 43 -2.37 6.38 2.83
C MET A 43 -1.45 7.54 2.47
N TYR A 44 -1.31 8.55 3.35
CA TYR A 44 -0.36 9.63 3.15
C TYR A 44 1.08 9.11 3.05
N LEU A 45 1.48 8.20 3.95
CA LEU A 45 2.82 7.62 3.93
C LEU A 45 3.06 6.74 2.70
N ILE A 46 2.05 5.98 2.27
CA ILE A 46 2.13 5.20 1.04
C ILE A 46 2.29 6.13 -0.18
N ASP A 47 1.50 7.20 -0.26
CA ASP A 47 1.55 8.15 -1.38
C ASP A 47 2.88 8.90 -1.42
N ASP A 48 3.41 9.35 -0.27
CA ASP A 48 4.71 10.02 -0.18
C ASP A 48 5.88 9.11 -0.62
N ALA A 49 5.86 7.84 -0.18
CA ALA A 49 6.85 6.84 -0.58
C ALA A 49 6.80 6.56 -2.09
N LEU A 50 5.59 6.40 -2.65
CA LEU A 50 5.40 6.16 -4.08
C LEU A 50 5.80 7.37 -4.93
N HIS A 51 5.42 8.57 -4.50
CA HIS A 51 5.76 9.81 -5.18
C HIS A 51 7.28 9.99 -5.25
N SER A 52 7.97 9.75 -4.13
CA SER A 52 9.43 9.79 -4.05
C SER A 52 10.09 8.74 -4.95
N ALA A 53 9.44 7.60 -5.19
CA ALA A 53 9.89 6.54 -6.09
C ALA A 53 9.44 6.73 -7.56
N GLY A 54 8.76 7.83 -7.90
CA GLY A 54 8.30 8.12 -9.26
C GLY A 54 7.07 7.33 -9.72
N ALA A 55 6.32 6.74 -8.79
CA ALA A 55 5.04 6.09 -9.02
C ALA A 55 3.89 6.93 -8.44
N TYR A 56 2.66 6.64 -8.86
CA TYR A 56 1.48 7.28 -8.26
C TYR A 56 0.28 6.32 -8.21
N ILE A 57 -0.61 6.58 -7.26
CA ILE A 57 -1.85 5.82 -7.09
C ILE A 57 -2.87 6.31 -8.11
N LYS A 58 -3.35 5.42 -8.98
CA LYS A 58 -4.46 5.70 -9.91
C LYS A 58 -5.81 5.43 -9.27
N ASN A 59 -5.93 4.31 -8.58
CA ASN A 59 -7.15 3.90 -7.87
C ASN A 59 -6.79 3.31 -6.52
N ARG A 60 -7.67 3.49 -5.54
CA ARG A 60 -7.58 2.87 -4.22
C ARG A 60 -8.95 2.37 -3.77
N THR A 61 -8.95 1.20 -3.13
CA THR A 61 -10.10 0.66 -2.42
C THR A 61 -9.63 0.22 -1.04
N LEU A 62 -10.37 0.64 -0.01
CA LEU A 62 -10.18 0.18 1.36
C LEU A 62 -11.20 -0.90 1.67
N GLU A 63 -10.73 -2.04 2.17
CA GLU A 63 -11.58 -3.16 2.60
C GLU A 63 -11.16 -3.60 3.99
N VAL A 64 -12.13 -4.00 4.80
CA VAL A 64 -11.90 -4.70 6.08
C VAL A 64 -12.59 -6.06 6.01
N TYR A 65 -11.88 -7.12 6.37
CA TYR A 65 -12.45 -8.47 6.38
C TYR A 65 -11.91 -9.30 7.55
N PRO A 66 -12.71 -10.27 8.05
CA PRO A 66 -12.31 -11.10 9.19
C PRO A 66 -11.15 -12.03 8.82
N LEU A 67 -10.22 -12.24 9.75
CA LEU A 67 -9.29 -13.38 9.70
C LEU A 67 -9.99 -14.62 10.27
N PRO A 68 -10.25 -15.68 9.49
CA PRO A 68 -11.01 -16.84 9.99
C PRO A 68 -10.36 -17.60 11.16
N GLU A 69 -9.06 -17.37 11.42
CA GLU A 69 -8.26 -18.11 12.42
C GLU A 69 -7.76 -17.24 13.57
N LYS A 70 -7.93 -15.92 13.49
CA LYS A 70 -7.58 -14.97 14.55
C LYS A 70 -8.85 -14.20 14.87
N ASN A 71 -9.19 -13.98 16.14
CA ASN A 71 -10.32 -13.13 16.51
C ASN A 71 -9.96 -11.65 16.23
N ASP A 72 -9.74 -11.35 14.96
CA ASP A 72 -9.14 -10.14 14.43
C ASP A 72 -9.60 -9.92 12.97
N GLU A 73 -9.34 -8.73 12.46
CA GLU A 73 -9.67 -8.31 11.11
C GLU A 73 -8.42 -7.82 10.40
N VAL A 74 -8.42 -7.80 9.07
CA VAL A 74 -7.39 -7.14 8.27
C VAL A 74 -7.98 -5.93 7.58
N GLN A 75 -7.30 -4.80 7.75
CA GLN A 75 -7.48 -3.62 6.92
C GLN A 75 -6.58 -3.73 5.69
N ARG A 76 -7.19 -3.67 4.51
CA ARG A 76 -6.52 -3.82 3.21
C ARG A 76 -6.70 -2.56 2.38
N TYR A 77 -5.57 -1.98 1.99
CA TYR A 77 -5.48 -0.97 0.95
C TYR A 77 -5.16 -1.67 -0.38
N GLN A 78 -6.16 -1.84 -1.23
CA GLN A 78 -5.95 -2.35 -2.59
C GLN A 78 -5.72 -1.17 -3.53
N LEU A 79 -4.53 -1.13 -4.14
CA LEU A 79 -4.06 0.02 -4.92
C LEU A 79 -3.76 -0.40 -6.35
N THR A 80 -4.17 0.41 -7.31
CA THR A 80 -3.66 0.36 -8.69
C THR A 80 -2.62 1.46 -8.84
N LEU A 81 -1.37 1.07 -9.06
CA LEU A 81 -0.26 2.00 -9.25
C LEU A 81 0.03 2.16 -10.74
N ILE A 82 0.44 3.36 -11.13
CA ILE A 82 1.08 3.59 -12.43
C ILE A 82 2.58 3.78 -12.20
N ILE A 83 3.36 2.90 -12.82
CA ILE A 83 4.82 2.87 -12.71
C ILE A 83 5.45 3.32 -14.03
N LYS A 84 6.54 4.06 -13.94
CA LYS A 84 7.36 4.51 -15.07
C LYS A 84 8.67 3.73 -15.11
N PRO A 85 9.34 3.64 -16.27
CA PRO A 85 10.71 3.11 -16.35
C PRO A 85 11.64 3.84 -15.37
N PRO A 86 12.59 3.16 -14.71
CA PRO A 86 13.03 1.77 -14.92
C PRO A 86 12.23 0.69 -14.18
N GLY A 87 11.17 1.06 -13.44
CA GLY A 87 10.40 0.16 -12.58
C GLY A 87 10.18 0.77 -11.19
N LEU A 88 9.56 0.00 -10.30
CA LEU A 88 9.29 0.40 -8.92
C LEU A 88 9.79 -0.69 -7.97
N ASP A 89 10.60 -0.32 -7.00
CA ASP A 89 10.89 -1.17 -5.85
C ASP A 89 9.77 -0.99 -4.81
N LEU A 90 8.92 -2.00 -4.63
CA LEU A 90 7.81 -1.95 -3.68
C LEU A 90 8.28 -1.87 -2.21
N TYR A 91 9.56 -2.15 -1.93
CA TYR A 91 10.12 -1.97 -0.60
C TYR A 91 10.11 -0.50 -0.15
N CYS A 92 10.05 0.47 -1.07
CA CYS A 92 9.94 1.90 -0.71
C CYS A 92 8.72 2.19 0.18
N ILE A 93 7.61 1.47 -0.03
CA ILE A 93 6.40 1.59 0.79
C ILE A 93 6.67 1.09 2.22
N ALA A 94 7.34 -0.05 2.33
CA ALA A 94 7.73 -0.60 3.63
C ALA A 94 8.68 0.36 4.36
N GLU A 95 9.69 0.91 3.68
CA GLU A 95 10.60 1.89 4.29
C GLU A 95 9.89 3.15 4.79
N GLY A 96 8.93 3.67 4.01
CA GLY A 96 8.12 4.82 4.40
C GLY A 96 7.31 4.55 5.67
N LEU A 97 6.66 3.39 5.74
CA LEU A 97 5.88 2.97 6.89
C LEU A 97 6.76 2.66 8.12
N ILE A 98 7.90 2.00 7.93
CA ILE A 98 8.86 1.68 9.00
C ILE A 98 9.40 2.94 9.67
N LYS A 99 9.73 3.98 8.90
CA LYS A 99 10.23 5.26 9.44
C LYS A 99 9.26 5.91 10.43
N GLU A 100 7.97 5.73 10.19
CA GLU A 100 6.89 6.22 11.05
C GLU A 100 6.37 5.16 12.04
N ASN A 101 7.13 4.07 12.22
CA ASN A 101 6.84 2.95 13.12
C ASN A 101 5.66 2.07 12.73
N PHE A 102 5.12 2.13 11.51
CA PHE A 102 4.06 1.25 11.00
C PHE A 102 4.58 -0.08 10.44
N GLN A 103 5.57 -0.69 11.10
CA GLN A 103 6.18 -1.94 10.62
C GLN A 103 5.43 -3.19 11.10
N LYS A 104 4.94 -3.17 12.35
CA LYS A 104 4.32 -4.34 12.99
C LYS A 104 3.12 -4.83 12.15
N GLY A 105 3.10 -6.11 11.80
CA GLY A 105 2.02 -6.73 11.04
C GLY A 105 1.84 -6.22 9.60
N LEU A 106 2.74 -5.40 9.07
CA LEU A 106 2.68 -4.91 7.70
C LEU A 106 2.88 -6.07 6.70
N CYS A 107 1.95 -6.23 5.77
CA CYS A 107 2.09 -7.13 4.64
C CYS A 107 1.84 -6.39 3.32
N ILE A 108 2.76 -6.53 2.36
CA ILE A 108 2.62 -5.99 1.01
C ILE A 108 2.54 -7.16 0.04
N LYS A 109 1.54 -7.15 -0.83
CA LYS A 109 1.32 -8.17 -1.85
C LYS A 109 1.24 -7.54 -3.23
N LEU A 110 1.80 -8.21 -4.22
CA LEU A 110 1.72 -7.84 -5.63
C LEU A 110 0.77 -8.80 -6.35
N LYS A 111 -0.10 -8.28 -7.21
CA LYS A 111 -0.93 -9.11 -8.08
C LYS A 111 -0.07 -9.71 -9.20
N SER A 112 0.11 -11.01 -9.14
CA SER A 112 0.68 -11.87 -10.17
C SER A 112 -0.37 -12.16 -11.25
N GLU A 113 0.08 -12.29 -12.49
CA GLU A 113 -0.79 -12.62 -13.63
C GLU A 113 -1.47 -13.98 -13.49
N TYR A 114 -0.85 -14.91 -12.75
CA TYR A 114 -1.26 -16.32 -12.72
C TYR A 114 -1.71 -16.84 -11.35
N HIS A 115 -1.18 -16.28 -10.25
CA HIS A 115 -1.39 -16.84 -8.90
C HIS A 115 -2.16 -15.92 -7.95
N GLY A 116 -2.80 -14.86 -8.46
CA GLY A 116 -3.46 -13.89 -7.60
C GLY A 116 -2.45 -13.00 -6.88
N PHE A 117 -2.63 -12.74 -5.58
CA PHE A 117 -1.73 -11.86 -4.83
C PHE A 117 -0.61 -12.65 -4.15
N GLU A 118 0.63 -12.32 -4.48
CA GLU A 118 1.85 -12.91 -3.91
C GLU A 118 2.47 -11.94 -2.90
N VAL A 119 2.92 -12.46 -1.74
CA VAL A 119 3.57 -11.65 -0.70
C VAL A 119 4.96 -11.21 -1.18
N VAL A 120 5.20 -9.90 -1.20
CA VAL A 120 6.50 -9.30 -1.55
C VAL A 120 7.21 -8.68 -0.35
N TYR A 121 6.47 -8.38 0.73
CA TYR A 121 7.01 -7.97 2.01
C TYR A 121 6.06 -8.43 3.12
N GLU A 122 6.61 -8.88 4.25
CA GLU A 122 5.84 -9.21 5.44
C GLU A 122 6.70 -9.00 6.68
N ASP A 123 6.17 -8.26 7.66
CA ASP A 123 6.71 -8.20 9.01
C ASP A 123 5.83 -9.00 9.97
N ILE A 124 6.34 -10.15 10.39
CA ILE A 124 5.63 -11.14 11.21
C ILE A 124 5.74 -10.80 12.72
N ARG A 125 6.46 -9.74 13.10
CA ARG A 125 6.79 -9.42 14.49
C ARG A 125 5.86 -8.39 15.12
#